data_AF-A0A969WMM7-F1
#
_entry.id   AF-A0A969WMM7-F1
#
_cell.length_a   1.000
_cell.length_b   1.000
_cell.length_c   1.000
_cell.angle_alpha   90.00
_cell.angle_beta   90.00
_cell.angle_gamma   90.00
#
_symmetry.space_group_name_H-M   'P 1'
#
loop_
_entity.id
_entity.type
_entity.pdbx_description
1 polymer ?
#
loop_
_entity_poly.entity_id
_entity_poly.type
_entity_poly.pdbx_seq_one_letter_code
_entity_poly.pdbx_strand_id
1 'polypeptide(L)'
;PEIEISKESENIHGISNQDVENLPNFKSVAKEIAKFIEGCDLAGYNSLKFDIPMLVEEFLRAEVDIDLRKHNFVDVQVIFMKKEPRTLTAALKFYCDKVLEDAHSASSDTIATYEVLLGQLKMYEDLPNDIEKLSEFSSFSNFADYAGRLVYDDNKEIRVNFGKHKGLKLVDVFKKDPSYYSWIQNGDFPLFTKKILTEEYLKFKTEQN
;
A
#
# COMPACT_ATOMS: atom_id res chain seq x y z
N PRO A 1 11.26 -11.25 -22.89
CA PRO A 1 11.24 -11.36 -24.38
C PRO A 1 9.95 -10.71 -24.93
N GLU A 2 10.09 -9.67 -25.77
CA GLU A 2 9.02 -8.83 -26.38
C GLU A 2 8.53 -7.61 -25.57
N ILE A 3 8.62 -7.63 -24.24
CA ILE A 3 8.33 -6.46 -23.39
C ILE A 3 9.57 -6.16 -22.54
N GLU A 4 9.93 -4.87 -22.46
CA GLU A 4 11.02 -4.40 -21.62
C GLU A 4 10.65 -4.53 -20.14
N ILE A 5 11.50 -5.22 -19.38
CA ILE A 5 11.40 -5.28 -17.92
C ILE A 5 11.77 -3.91 -17.36
N SER A 6 10.86 -3.30 -16.58
CA SER A 6 11.14 -2.01 -15.94
C SER A 6 12.25 -2.13 -14.89
N LYS A 7 13.01 -1.06 -14.68
CA LYS A 7 14.10 -1.07 -13.70
C LYS A 7 13.61 -1.32 -12.28
N GLU A 8 12.40 -0.88 -11.96
CA GLU A 8 11.74 -1.12 -10.68
C GLU A 8 11.51 -2.62 -10.45
N SER A 9 10.96 -3.34 -11.45
CA SER A 9 10.76 -4.78 -11.38
C SER A 9 12.09 -5.54 -11.32
N GLU A 10 13.06 -5.15 -12.16
CA GLU A 10 14.41 -5.74 -12.13
C GLU A 10 15.06 -5.60 -10.75
N ASN A 11 14.92 -4.45 -10.08
CA ASN A 11 15.45 -4.25 -8.73
C ASN A 11 14.76 -5.12 -7.68
N ILE A 12 13.53 -5.58 -7.92
CA ILE A 12 12.76 -6.43 -7.01
C ILE A 12 13.11 -7.91 -7.22
N HIS A 13 13.01 -8.41 -8.47
CA HIS A 13 13.14 -9.84 -8.77
C HIS A 13 14.52 -10.24 -9.32
N GLY A 14 15.37 -9.27 -9.68
CA GLY A 14 16.76 -9.50 -10.11
C GLY A 14 16.93 -10.09 -11.52
N ILE A 15 15.90 -10.05 -12.37
CA ILE A 15 15.95 -10.58 -13.75
C ILE A 15 16.02 -9.38 -14.69
N SER A 16 17.12 -9.27 -15.43
CA SER A 16 17.35 -8.20 -16.39
C SER A 16 16.80 -8.56 -17.78
N ASN A 17 16.71 -7.56 -18.66
CA ASN A 17 16.39 -7.80 -20.07
C ASN A 17 17.45 -8.68 -20.75
N GLN A 18 18.72 -8.59 -20.34
CA GLN A 18 19.80 -9.42 -20.87
C GLN A 18 19.63 -10.90 -20.50
N ASP A 19 19.16 -11.21 -19.30
CA ASP A 19 18.98 -12.59 -18.83
C ASP A 19 17.96 -13.37 -19.67
N VAL A 20 16.99 -12.66 -20.26
CA VAL A 20 15.89 -13.26 -21.02
C VAL A 20 15.96 -13.01 -22.53
N GLU A 21 17.02 -12.36 -23.02
CA GLU A 21 17.15 -11.91 -24.41
C GLU A 21 17.04 -13.07 -25.41
N ASN A 22 17.66 -14.20 -25.08
CA ASN A 22 17.72 -15.39 -25.93
C ASN A 22 16.77 -16.52 -25.48
N LEU A 23 15.88 -16.23 -24.53
CA LEU A 23 14.91 -17.21 -24.05
C LEU A 23 13.64 -17.21 -24.91
N PRO A 24 12.94 -18.36 -25.01
CA PRO A 24 11.67 -18.44 -25.71
C PRO A 24 10.64 -17.44 -25.16
N ASN A 25 9.79 -16.90 -26.03
CA ASN A 25 8.60 -16.17 -25.60
C ASN A 25 7.53 -17.14 -25.06
N PHE A 26 6.57 -16.63 -24.29
CA PHE A 26 5.53 -17.46 -23.69
C PHE A 26 4.75 -18.28 -24.73
N LYS A 27 4.38 -17.66 -25.87
CA LYS A 27 3.62 -18.33 -26.94
C LYS A 27 4.30 -19.61 -27.44
N SER A 28 5.63 -19.61 -27.51
CA SER A 28 6.39 -20.78 -27.96
C SER A 28 6.40 -21.96 -26.97
N VAL A 29 6.27 -21.70 -25.67
CA VAL A 29 6.28 -22.72 -24.60
C VAL A 29 4.90 -23.00 -24.01
N ALA A 30 3.88 -22.21 -24.36
CA ALA A 30 2.55 -22.26 -23.75
C ALA A 30 1.93 -23.67 -23.78
N LYS A 31 2.02 -24.41 -24.89
CA LYS A 31 1.47 -25.78 -24.97
C LYS A 31 2.16 -26.76 -24.02
N GLU A 32 3.47 -26.60 -23.82
CA GLU A 32 4.24 -27.42 -22.89
C GLU A 32 3.84 -27.12 -21.44
N ILE A 33 3.72 -25.84 -21.09
CA ILE A 33 3.26 -25.42 -19.76
C ILE A 33 1.83 -25.90 -19.50
N ALA A 34 0.92 -25.74 -20.46
CA ALA A 34 -0.48 -26.20 -20.33
C ALA A 34 -0.56 -27.70 -20.07
N LYS A 35 0.24 -28.50 -20.78
CA LYS A 35 0.35 -29.94 -20.55
C LYS A 35 0.99 -30.28 -19.21
N PHE A 36 2.00 -29.53 -18.80
CA PHE A 36 2.70 -29.73 -17.54
C PHE A 36 1.77 -29.54 -16.33
N ILE A 37 0.87 -28.56 -16.39
CA ILE A 37 -0.07 -28.27 -15.31
C ILE A 37 -1.38 -29.06 -15.42
N GLU A 38 -1.63 -29.77 -16.52
CA GLU A 38 -2.87 -30.49 -16.77
C GLU A 38 -3.17 -31.50 -15.65
N GLY A 39 -4.36 -31.37 -15.05
CA GLY A 39 -4.78 -32.24 -13.94
C GLY A 39 -4.11 -31.95 -12.59
N CYS A 40 -3.28 -30.91 -12.50
CA CYS A 40 -2.68 -30.47 -11.22
C CYS A 40 -3.58 -29.47 -10.49
N ASP A 41 -3.55 -29.52 -9.16
CA ASP A 41 -4.00 -28.40 -8.34
C ASP A 41 -2.90 -27.35 -8.24
N LEU A 42 -3.29 -26.07 -8.23
CA LEU A 42 -2.35 -24.94 -8.28
C LEU A 42 -2.41 -24.18 -6.96
N ALA A 43 -1.28 -24.14 -6.26
CA ALA A 43 -1.12 -23.43 -4.99
C ALA A 43 -0.10 -22.29 -5.13
N GLY A 44 -0.39 -21.15 -4.51
CA GLY A 44 0.51 -19.99 -4.50
C GLY A 44 0.18 -19.01 -3.39
N TYR A 45 0.90 -17.89 -3.35
CA TYR A 45 0.69 -16.83 -2.37
C TYR A 45 0.26 -15.55 -3.10
N ASN A 46 -0.98 -15.10 -2.88
CA ASN A 46 -1.62 -14.02 -3.65
C ASN A 46 -1.83 -14.38 -5.14
N SER A 47 -1.83 -15.67 -5.46
CA SER A 47 -1.91 -16.18 -6.82
C SER A 47 -3.27 -16.01 -7.46
N LEU A 48 -4.36 -16.05 -6.68
CA LEU A 48 -5.70 -15.78 -7.22
C LEU A 48 -5.86 -14.33 -7.68
N LYS A 49 -5.10 -13.41 -7.11
CA LYS A 49 -5.14 -11.98 -7.45
C LYS A 49 -4.15 -11.61 -8.56
N PHE A 50 -3.07 -12.38 -8.72
CA PHE A 50 -1.98 -12.03 -9.63
C PHE A 50 -1.63 -13.14 -10.61
N ASP A 51 -1.00 -14.23 -10.15
CA ASP A 51 -0.40 -15.24 -11.02
C ASP A 51 -1.43 -15.95 -11.91
N ILE A 52 -2.58 -16.34 -11.36
CA ILE A 52 -3.62 -17.06 -12.11
C ILE A 52 -4.27 -16.15 -13.16
N PRO A 53 -4.76 -14.93 -12.84
CA PRO A 53 -5.22 -14.00 -13.86
C PRO A 53 -4.18 -13.73 -14.95
N MET A 54 -2.91 -13.51 -14.57
CA MET A 54 -1.83 -13.29 -15.53
C MET A 54 -1.64 -14.51 -16.44
N LEU A 55 -1.57 -15.71 -15.87
CA LEU A 55 -1.37 -16.94 -16.62
C LEU A 55 -2.53 -17.25 -17.59
N VAL A 56 -3.78 -16.99 -17.18
CA VAL A 56 -4.97 -17.09 -18.05
C VAL A 56 -4.82 -16.15 -19.25
N GLU A 57 -4.48 -14.88 -19.01
CA GLU A 57 -4.29 -13.89 -20.08
C GLU A 57 -3.17 -14.28 -21.04
N GLU A 58 -2.05 -14.83 -20.54
CA GLU A 58 -0.94 -15.30 -21.36
C GLU A 58 -1.31 -16.51 -22.22
N PHE A 59 -2.07 -17.48 -21.69
CA PHE A 59 -2.59 -18.58 -22.49
C PHE A 59 -3.56 -18.11 -23.59
N LEU A 60 -4.44 -17.15 -23.28
CA LEU A 60 -5.33 -16.55 -24.27
C LEU A 60 -4.54 -15.83 -25.38
N ARG A 61 -3.50 -15.06 -25.04
CA ARG A 61 -2.60 -14.41 -26.02
C ARG A 61 -1.82 -15.42 -26.88
N ALA A 62 -1.49 -16.58 -26.30
CA ALA A 62 -0.83 -17.66 -27.00
C ALA A 62 -1.78 -18.51 -27.87
N GLU A 63 -3.09 -18.25 -27.84
CA GLU A 63 -4.13 -19.05 -28.50
C GLU A 63 -4.12 -20.53 -28.04
N VAL A 64 -3.81 -20.75 -26.75
CA VAL A 64 -3.86 -22.08 -26.13
C VAL A 64 -5.14 -22.20 -25.32
N ASP A 65 -6.03 -23.08 -25.77
CA ASP A 65 -7.29 -23.37 -25.07
C ASP A 65 -7.02 -24.29 -23.87
N ILE A 66 -6.95 -23.68 -22.68
CA ILE A 66 -6.86 -24.38 -21.40
C ILE A 66 -8.03 -23.99 -20.51
N ASP A 67 -8.77 -24.99 -20.04
CA ASP A 67 -9.85 -24.78 -19.09
C ASP A 67 -9.34 -24.82 -17.64
N LEU A 68 -8.75 -23.70 -17.21
CA LEU A 68 -8.21 -23.56 -15.86
C LEU A 68 -9.27 -23.68 -14.75
N ARG A 69 -10.58 -23.63 -15.08
CA ARG A 69 -11.67 -23.84 -14.09
C ARG A 69 -11.73 -25.28 -13.57
N LYS A 70 -11.08 -26.22 -14.23
CA LYS A 70 -10.99 -27.63 -13.81
C LYS A 70 -9.95 -27.87 -12.71
N HIS A 71 -9.11 -26.87 -12.41
CA HIS A 71 -8.07 -26.96 -11.40
C HIS A 71 -8.60 -26.42 -10.08
N ASN A 72 -8.20 -27.03 -8.96
CA ASN A 72 -8.37 -26.39 -7.67
C ASN A 72 -7.28 -25.34 -7.47
N PHE A 73 -7.65 -24.18 -6.95
CA PHE A 73 -6.72 -23.11 -6.62
C PHE A 73 -6.64 -22.93 -5.11
N VAL A 74 -5.43 -22.97 -4.58
CA VAL A 74 -5.14 -22.74 -3.16
C VAL A 74 -4.30 -21.48 -3.01
N ASP A 75 -4.92 -20.40 -2.55
CA ASP A 75 -4.21 -19.17 -2.22
C ASP A 75 -3.88 -19.10 -0.73
N VAL A 76 -2.60 -19.28 -0.42
CA VAL A 76 -2.06 -19.29 0.94
C VAL A 76 -2.24 -17.92 1.61
N GLN A 77 -2.18 -16.81 0.85
CA GLN A 77 -2.41 -15.49 1.41
C GLN A 77 -3.87 -15.32 1.86
N VAL A 78 -4.82 -15.83 1.06
CA VAL A 78 -6.24 -15.79 1.42
C VAL A 78 -6.50 -16.60 2.69
N ILE A 79 -5.87 -17.77 2.83
CA ILE A 79 -5.96 -18.58 4.06
C ILE A 79 -5.40 -17.78 5.23
N PHE A 80 -4.18 -17.22 5.10
CA PHE A 80 -3.55 -16.42 6.14
C PHE A 80 -4.45 -15.25 6.57
N MET A 81 -4.96 -14.45 5.65
CA MET A 81 -5.84 -13.31 5.98
C MET A 81 -7.16 -13.72 6.64
N LYS A 82 -7.70 -14.89 6.31
CA LYS A 82 -8.91 -15.44 6.95
C LYS A 82 -8.64 -15.97 8.36
N LYS A 83 -7.43 -16.49 8.61
CA LYS A 83 -7.02 -17.07 9.89
C LYS A 83 -6.44 -16.02 10.84
N GLU A 84 -5.77 -15.01 10.31
CA GLU A 84 -5.10 -13.91 11.01
C GLU A 84 -5.70 -12.56 10.58
N PRO A 85 -6.98 -12.28 10.91
CA PRO A 85 -7.64 -11.05 10.50
C PRO A 85 -7.04 -9.84 11.24
N ARG A 86 -6.95 -8.70 10.54
CA ARG A 86 -6.46 -7.43 11.11
C ARG A 86 -7.60 -6.64 11.76
N THR A 87 -8.19 -7.22 12.81
CA THR A 87 -9.31 -6.60 13.56
C THR A 87 -8.95 -6.42 15.04
N LEU A 88 -9.65 -5.53 15.72
CA LEU A 88 -9.46 -5.32 17.16
C LEU A 88 -9.71 -6.61 17.96
N THR A 89 -10.73 -7.39 17.62
CA THR A 89 -11.02 -8.69 18.24
C THR A 89 -9.84 -9.66 18.09
N ALA A 90 -9.23 -9.70 16.90
CA ALA A 90 -8.08 -10.58 16.66
C ALA A 90 -6.84 -10.13 17.41
N ALA A 91 -6.58 -8.82 17.45
CA ALA A 91 -5.49 -8.25 18.24
C ALA A 91 -5.70 -8.53 19.74
N LEU A 92 -6.92 -8.35 20.25
CA LEU A 92 -7.25 -8.64 21.65
C LEU A 92 -7.05 -10.12 21.98
N LYS A 93 -7.45 -11.02 21.07
CA LYS A 93 -7.19 -12.46 21.24
C LYS A 93 -5.71 -12.78 21.21
N PHE A 94 -4.96 -12.19 20.27
CA PHE A 94 -3.53 -12.47 20.10
C PHE A 94 -2.68 -11.96 21.27
N TYR A 95 -2.87 -10.70 21.67
CA TYR A 95 -2.06 -10.06 22.70
C TYR A 95 -2.53 -10.33 24.13
N CYS A 96 -3.83 -10.63 24.32
CA CYS A 96 -4.43 -10.71 25.65
C CYS A 96 -5.16 -12.04 25.94
N ASP A 97 -5.24 -12.95 24.97
CA ASP A 97 -6.01 -14.21 25.03
C ASP A 97 -7.52 -14.04 25.32
N LYS A 98 -8.07 -12.85 25.08
CA LYS A 98 -9.46 -12.49 25.37
C LYS A 98 -10.36 -12.49 24.15
N VAL A 99 -11.66 -12.62 24.38
CA VAL A 99 -12.71 -12.47 23.36
C VAL A 99 -13.40 -11.13 23.59
N LEU A 100 -13.61 -10.36 22.52
CA LEU A 100 -14.36 -9.11 22.59
C LEU A 100 -15.86 -9.42 22.58
N GLU A 101 -16.48 -9.39 23.75
CA GLU A 101 -17.94 -9.46 23.91
C GLU A 101 -18.56 -8.06 23.63
N ASP A 102 -19.70 -8.01 22.95
CA ASP A 102 -20.39 -6.76 22.56
C ASP A 102 -19.51 -5.75 21.79
N ALA A 103 -18.88 -6.20 20.69
CA ALA A 103 -17.95 -5.47 19.82
C ALA A 103 -18.51 -4.24 19.06
N HIS A 104 -19.54 -3.57 19.61
CA HIS A 104 -20.19 -2.42 19.00
C HIS A 104 -20.47 -1.28 20.01
N SER A 105 -20.03 -1.41 21.27
CA SER A 105 -20.04 -0.29 22.21
C SER A 105 -18.69 0.44 22.18
N ALA A 106 -18.73 1.77 22.08
CA ALA A 106 -17.51 2.59 22.08
C ALA A 106 -16.65 2.36 23.33
N SER A 107 -17.28 2.05 24.47
CA SER A 107 -16.60 1.71 25.72
C SER A 107 -15.88 0.36 25.66
N SER A 108 -16.51 -0.68 25.09
CA SER A 108 -15.89 -2.00 24.92
C SER A 108 -14.67 -1.90 24.01
N ASP A 109 -14.79 -1.17 22.90
CA ASP A 109 -13.68 -0.95 21.96
C ASP A 109 -12.54 -0.16 22.61
N THR A 110 -12.85 0.85 23.44
CA THR A 110 -11.85 1.63 24.16
C THR A 110 -11.05 0.76 25.13
N ILE A 111 -11.73 -0.08 25.92
CA ILE A 111 -11.08 -0.99 26.87
C ILE A 111 -10.23 -2.02 26.13
N ALA A 112 -10.78 -2.64 25.08
CA ALA A 112 -10.05 -3.60 24.27
C ALA A 112 -8.80 -2.98 23.63
N THR A 113 -8.90 -1.75 23.13
CA THR A 113 -7.76 -1.02 22.55
C THR A 113 -6.67 -0.78 23.60
N TYR A 114 -7.06 -0.35 24.80
CA TYR A 114 -6.12 -0.17 25.92
C TYR A 114 -5.42 -1.49 26.29
N GLU A 115 -6.17 -2.59 26.40
CA GLU A 115 -5.60 -3.90 26.72
C GLU A 115 -4.64 -4.40 25.64
N VAL A 116 -4.98 -4.20 24.37
CA VAL A 116 -4.10 -4.52 23.24
C VAL A 116 -2.78 -3.75 23.35
N LEU A 117 -2.81 -2.45 23.63
CA LEU A 117 -1.59 -1.65 23.80
C LEU A 117 -0.72 -2.20 24.94
N LEU A 118 -1.32 -2.54 26.08
CA LEU A 118 -0.58 -3.17 27.20
C LEU A 118 0.01 -4.53 26.80
N GLY A 119 -0.74 -5.32 26.05
CA GLY A 119 -0.27 -6.61 25.54
C GLY A 119 0.89 -6.47 24.55
N GLN A 120 0.87 -5.47 23.68
CA GLN A 120 1.97 -5.13 22.79
C GLN A 120 3.24 -4.73 23.57
N LEU A 121 3.11 -3.82 24.54
CA LEU A 121 4.22 -3.40 25.41
C LEU A 121 4.80 -4.56 26.23
N LYS A 122 3.99 -5.56 26.56
CA LYS A 122 4.43 -6.77 27.25
C LYS A 122 5.12 -7.76 26.31
N MET A 123 4.66 -7.88 25.07
CA MET A 123 5.14 -8.86 24.10
C MET A 123 6.45 -8.43 23.42
N TYR A 124 6.59 -7.13 23.14
CA TYR A 124 7.70 -6.58 22.37
C TYR A 124 8.66 -5.82 23.29
N GLU A 125 9.84 -6.38 23.53
CA GLU A 125 10.88 -5.74 24.36
C GLU A 125 11.49 -4.50 23.70
N ASP A 126 11.44 -4.42 22.36
CA ASP A 126 11.94 -3.32 21.55
C ASP A 126 10.92 -2.18 21.37
N LEU A 127 9.68 -2.36 21.83
CA LEU A 127 8.67 -1.31 21.79
C LEU A 127 8.94 -0.29 22.90
N PRO A 128 9.13 1.00 22.58
CA PRO A 128 9.43 2.00 23.60
C PRO A 128 8.24 2.17 24.55
N ASN A 129 8.49 2.20 25.86
CA ASN A 129 7.45 2.51 26.85
C ASN A 129 7.49 4.01 27.23
N ASP A 130 7.38 4.85 26.20
CA ASP A 130 7.38 6.30 26.29
C ASP A 130 6.42 6.85 25.23
N ILE A 131 5.56 7.79 25.61
CA ILE A 131 4.46 8.23 24.73
C ILE A 131 4.96 8.98 23.49
N GLU A 132 6.05 9.74 23.60
CA GLU A 132 6.60 10.48 22.46
C GLU A 132 7.20 9.50 21.45
N LYS A 133 7.98 8.53 21.93
CA LYS A 133 8.60 7.50 21.09
C LYS A 133 7.57 6.55 20.49
N LEU A 134 6.53 6.16 21.24
CA LEU A 134 5.42 5.37 20.70
C LEU A 134 4.65 6.14 19.64
N SER A 135 4.40 7.43 19.86
CA SER A 135 3.74 8.28 18.88
C SER A 135 4.57 8.36 17.59
N GLU A 136 5.88 8.50 17.68
CA GLU A 136 6.77 8.49 16.53
C GLU A 136 6.75 7.13 15.81
N PHE A 137 6.92 6.03 16.56
CA PHE A 137 6.95 4.66 16.03
C PHE A 137 5.64 4.26 15.33
N SER A 138 4.50 4.72 15.86
CA SER A 138 3.17 4.41 15.35
C SER A 138 2.67 5.37 14.26
N SER A 139 3.45 6.40 13.91
CA SER A 139 3.05 7.41 12.94
C SER A 139 3.18 6.90 11.50
N PHE A 140 2.19 7.22 10.66
CA PHE A 140 2.36 7.17 9.21
C PHE A 140 3.19 8.39 8.81
N SER A 141 4.50 8.19 8.66
CA SER A 141 5.49 9.26 8.57
C SER A 141 5.23 10.23 7.41
N ASN A 142 5.53 11.51 7.69
CA ASN A 142 5.70 12.63 6.77
C ASN A 142 4.46 13.38 6.26
N PHE A 143 3.26 13.20 6.83
CA PHE A 143 2.13 14.07 6.47
C PHE A 143 2.26 15.46 7.10
N ALA A 144 2.19 16.51 6.27
CA ALA A 144 2.06 17.89 6.73
C ALA A 144 0.60 18.24 7.06
N ASP A 145 -0.35 17.48 6.53
CA ASP A 145 -1.77 17.55 6.88
C ASP A 145 -2.37 16.17 7.18
N TYR A 146 -3.33 16.07 8.10
CA TYR A 146 -3.95 14.79 8.47
C TYR A 146 -4.65 14.04 7.32
N ALA A 147 -4.95 14.70 6.21
CA ALA A 147 -5.53 14.06 5.03
C ALA A 147 -4.49 13.54 4.02
N GLY A 148 -3.20 13.74 4.31
CA GLY A 148 -2.09 13.27 3.49
C GLY A 148 -2.02 13.88 2.09
N ARG A 149 -2.63 15.07 1.90
CA ARG A 149 -2.58 15.85 0.66
C ARG A 149 -1.28 16.62 0.54
N LEU A 150 -0.64 16.92 1.65
CA LEU A 150 0.63 17.60 1.80
C LEU A 150 1.54 16.69 2.63
N VAL A 151 2.77 16.52 2.16
CA VAL A 151 3.79 15.73 2.85
C VAL A 151 5.04 16.57 3.04
N TYR A 152 5.77 16.36 4.12
CA TYR A 152 7.14 16.84 4.22
C TYR A 152 8.05 15.98 3.34
N ASP A 153 9.18 16.53 2.91
CA ASP A 153 10.32 15.78 2.39
C ASP A 153 11.45 15.70 3.42
N ASP A 154 12.57 15.11 3.03
CA ASP A 154 13.73 14.92 3.92
C ASP A 154 14.31 16.25 4.43
N ASN A 155 14.07 17.36 3.73
CA ASN A 155 14.48 18.71 4.14
C ASN A 155 13.41 19.43 4.97
N LYS A 156 12.35 18.73 5.38
CA LYS A 156 11.17 19.29 6.06
C LYS A 156 10.44 20.34 5.23
N GLU A 157 10.54 20.28 3.90
CA GLU A 157 9.77 21.15 3.00
C GLU A 157 8.48 20.48 2.58
N ILE A 158 7.39 21.25 2.45
CA ILE A 158 6.09 20.71 2.10
C ILE A 158 6.00 20.46 0.59
N ARG A 159 5.57 19.25 0.22
CA ARG A 159 5.25 18.80 -1.14
C ARG A 159 3.79 18.46 -1.28
N VAL A 160 3.26 18.67 -2.48
CA VAL A 160 1.91 18.24 -2.84
C VAL A 160 1.93 16.72 -3.08
N ASN A 161 1.04 15.97 -2.43
CA ASN A 161 0.97 14.51 -2.52
C ASN A 161 -0.20 14.00 -3.39
N PHE A 162 -0.84 14.87 -4.18
CA PHE A 162 -2.00 14.52 -4.99
C PHE A 162 -2.14 15.38 -6.25
N GLY A 163 -3.00 14.94 -7.17
CA GLY A 163 -3.39 15.71 -8.34
C GLY A 163 -2.22 16.01 -9.30
N LYS A 164 -2.43 17.01 -10.17
CA LYS A 164 -1.50 17.38 -11.24
C LYS A 164 -0.12 17.84 -10.76
N HIS A 165 -0.01 18.30 -9.51
CA HIS A 165 1.23 18.82 -8.93
C HIS A 165 1.89 17.83 -7.95
N LYS A 166 1.46 16.56 -7.94
CA LYS A 166 2.02 15.54 -7.05
C LYS A 166 3.55 15.45 -7.18
N GLY A 167 4.24 15.46 -6.05
CA GLY A 167 5.69 15.42 -5.92
C GLY A 167 6.39 16.79 -5.95
N LEU A 168 5.70 17.86 -6.37
CA LEU A 168 6.29 19.20 -6.44
C LEU A 168 6.29 19.87 -5.06
N LYS A 169 7.32 20.69 -4.79
CA LYS A 169 7.36 21.57 -3.62
C LYS A 169 6.21 22.56 -3.69
N LEU A 170 5.51 22.75 -2.58
CA LEU A 170 4.33 23.60 -2.50
C LEU A 170 4.65 25.05 -2.89
N VAL A 171 5.81 25.55 -2.47
CA VAL A 171 6.30 26.90 -2.83
C VAL A 171 6.52 27.07 -4.33
N ASP A 172 6.98 26.03 -5.03
CA ASP A 172 7.17 26.07 -6.48
C ASP A 172 5.83 26.02 -7.22
N VAL A 173 4.84 25.34 -6.64
CA VAL A 173 3.47 25.34 -7.14
C VAL A 173 2.86 26.74 -7.03
N PHE A 174 3.06 27.45 -5.91
CA PHE A 174 2.58 28.83 -5.78
C PHE A 174 3.21 29.79 -6.82
N LYS A 175 4.47 29.57 -7.19
CA LYS A 175 5.15 30.35 -8.25
C LYS A 175 4.61 30.01 -9.65
N LYS A 176 4.47 28.73 -9.97
CA LYS A 176 4.08 28.24 -11.31
C LYS A 176 2.58 28.35 -11.57
N ASP A 177 1.76 28.19 -10.54
CA ASP A 177 0.31 28.20 -10.59
C ASP A 177 -0.27 28.99 -9.40
N PRO A 178 -0.24 30.35 -9.45
CA PRO A 178 -0.74 31.19 -8.37
C PRO A 178 -2.23 30.95 -8.05
N SER A 179 -2.99 30.41 -9.01
CA SER A 179 -4.41 30.08 -8.84
C SER A 179 -4.63 28.87 -7.92
N TYR A 180 -3.60 28.03 -7.74
CA TYR A 180 -3.67 26.78 -7.00
C TYR A 180 -4.12 26.97 -5.56
N TYR A 181 -3.66 28.03 -4.90
CA TYR A 181 -4.11 28.39 -3.55
C TYR A 181 -5.63 28.61 -3.51
N SER A 182 -6.16 29.46 -4.39
CA SER A 182 -7.59 29.76 -4.46
C SER A 182 -8.42 28.52 -4.82
N TRP A 183 -7.91 27.67 -5.71
CA TRP A 183 -8.57 26.42 -6.07
C TRP A 183 -8.75 25.48 -4.87
N ILE A 184 -7.71 25.27 -4.05
CA ILE A 184 -7.83 24.44 -2.84
C ILE A 184 -8.75 25.09 -1.81
N GLN A 185 -8.63 26.40 -1.58
CA GLN A 185 -9.45 27.09 -0.58
C GLN A 185 -10.95 27.04 -0.91
N ASN A 186 -11.31 27.14 -2.19
CA ASN A 186 -12.69 27.08 -2.65
C ASN A 186 -13.19 25.66 -2.92
N GLY A 187 -12.29 24.70 -3.09
CA GLY A 187 -12.61 23.29 -3.34
C GLY A 187 -13.05 22.54 -2.08
N ASP A 188 -13.51 21.31 -2.29
CA ASP A 188 -13.85 20.38 -1.21
C ASP A 188 -12.58 19.69 -0.68
N PHE A 189 -11.86 20.41 0.17
CA PHE A 189 -10.65 19.94 0.84
C PHE A 189 -10.83 19.99 2.36
N PRO A 190 -10.21 19.06 3.10
CA PRO A 190 -10.22 19.09 4.56
C PRO A 190 -9.70 20.43 5.10
N LEU A 191 -10.36 20.93 6.14
CA LEU A 191 -10.05 22.26 6.70
C LEU A 191 -8.61 22.36 7.19
N PHE A 192 -8.04 21.27 7.71
CA PHE A 192 -6.65 21.26 8.14
C PHE A 192 -5.69 21.37 6.95
N THR A 193 -5.95 20.70 5.83
CA THR A 193 -5.20 20.90 4.58
C THR A 193 -5.26 22.37 4.13
N LYS A 194 -6.45 22.97 4.15
CA LYS A 194 -6.65 24.39 3.81
C LYS A 194 -5.86 25.30 4.74
N LYS A 195 -5.87 25.03 6.05
CA LYS A 195 -5.13 25.77 7.06
C LYS A 195 -3.62 25.76 6.77
N ILE A 196 -3.03 24.57 6.60
CA ILE A 196 -1.60 24.42 6.31
C ILE A 196 -1.24 25.14 5.00
N LEU A 197 -2.06 24.99 3.96
CA LEU A 197 -1.85 25.67 2.69
C LEU A 197 -1.83 27.21 2.84
N THR A 198 -2.71 27.76 3.69
CA THR A 198 -2.75 29.20 3.98
C THR A 198 -1.52 29.67 4.74
N GLU A 199 -1.07 28.92 5.76
CA GLU A 199 0.14 29.24 6.51
C GLU A 199 1.35 29.33 5.58
N GLU A 200 1.53 28.34 4.69
CA GLU A 200 2.63 28.32 3.73
C GLU A 200 2.50 29.40 2.64
N TYR A 201 1.28 29.67 2.16
CA TYR A 201 1.05 30.73 1.18
C TYR A 201 1.36 32.13 1.73
N LEU A 202 1.04 32.37 3.00
CA LEU A 202 1.37 33.63 3.67
C LEU A 202 2.90 33.78 3.85
N LYS A 203 3.61 32.73 4.30
CA LYS A 203 5.07 32.72 4.39
C LYS A 203 5.71 33.03 3.03
N PHE A 204 5.26 32.32 1.99
CA PHE A 204 5.72 32.53 0.62
C PHE A 204 5.56 33.99 0.16
N LYS A 205 4.44 34.65 0.49
CA LYS A 205 4.22 36.07 0.15
C LYS A 205 5.13 37.02 0.92
N THR A 206 5.42 36.74 2.18
CA THR A 206 6.30 37.58 3.00
C THR A 206 7.75 37.52 2.54
N GLU A 207 8.22 36.35 2.07
CA GLU A 207 9.59 36.16 1.57
C GLU A 207 9.85 36.77 0.18
N GLN A 208 8.80 37.20 -0.54
CA GLN A 208 8.89 37.83 -1.87
C GLN A 208 8.90 39.37 -1.80
N ASN A 209 8.68 39.96 -0.62
CA ASN A 209 8.70 41.40 -0.37
C ASN A 209 9.99 41.81 0.36
#